data_AF-A0A949WKU3-F1
#
_entry.id   AF-A0A949WKU3-F1
#
_cell.length_a   1.000
_cell.length_b   1.000
_cell.length_c   1.000
_cell.angle_alpha   90.00
_cell.angle_beta   90.00
_cell.angle_gamma   90.00
#
_symmetry.space_group_name_H-M   'P 1'
#
loop_
_entity.id
_entity.type
_entity.pdbx_description
1 polymer ?
#
loop_
_entity_poly.entity_id
_entity_poly.type
_entity_poly.pdbx_seq_one_letter_code
_entity_poly.pdbx_strand_id
1 'polypeptide(L)'
;MPLQIKNELDKANENNQTLNSVYRRLSGDSPSTIPFLVWLLENPDSPLPFAGKIDLYKHDCLHLILEKSFSLDDEAFVVGFTMGNDSQTNWLHIVLFKFVSRKLYPQKFRFNSQHLTIFDLGYLYGRKVKTKNINKIDFQAYQNKSIAEIRKHLGIDIYALQLIGATQHLLTKVCS
;
A
#
# COMPACT_ATOMS: atom_id res chain seq x y z
N MET A 1 10.41 -22.06 -19.03
CA MET A 1 9.50 -22.14 -17.86
C MET A 1 8.42 -21.09 -18.03
N PRO A 2 7.12 -21.41 -17.87
CA PRO A 2 6.04 -20.44 -18.07
C PRO A 2 6.18 -19.24 -17.12
N LEU A 3 5.93 -18.02 -17.62
CA LEU A 3 6.11 -16.76 -16.89
C LEU A 3 5.32 -16.73 -15.56
N GLN A 4 4.16 -17.38 -15.51
CA GLN A 4 3.32 -17.49 -14.31
C GLN A 4 3.96 -18.32 -13.20
N ILE A 5 4.62 -19.44 -13.54
CA ILE A 5 5.23 -20.34 -12.54
C ILE A 5 6.47 -19.70 -11.92
N LYS A 6 7.21 -18.88 -12.68
CA LYS A 6 8.37 -18.14 -12.19
C LYS A 6 7.97 -17.06 -11.17
N ASN A 7 6.93 -16.29 -11.48
CA ASN A 7 6.41 -15.26 -10.57
C ASN A 7 5.84 -15.86 -9.26
N GLU A 8 5.19 -17.01 -9.33
CA GLU A 8 4.68 -17.73 -8.14
C GLU A 8 5.83 -18.25 -7.24
N LEU A 9 6.89 -18.80 -7.84
CA LEU A 9 8.07 -19.27 -7.13
C LEU A 9 8.88 -18.13 -6.49
N ASP A 10 9.02 -17.00 -7.19
CA ASP A 10 9.73 -15.83 -6.69
C ASP A 10 8.98 -15.20 -5.50
N LYS A 11 7.64 -15.10 -5.57
CA LYS A 11 6.78 -14.63 -4.46
C LYS A 11 6.75 -15.57 -3.26
N ALA A 12 6.72 -16.88 -3.50
CA ALA A 12 6.79 -17.88 -2.44
C ALA A 12 8.14 -17.83 -1.70
N ASN A 13 9.22 -17.49 -2.41
CA ASN A 13 10.54 -17.30 -1.82
C ASN A 13 10.61 -16.01 -0.99
N GLU A 14 9.99 -14.92 -1.46
CA GLU A 14 9.87 -13.65 -0.73
C GLU A 14 9.08 -13.77 0.58
N ASN A 15 8.08 -14.67 0.63
CA ASN A 15 7.30 -14.91 1.84
C ASN A 15 8.12 -15.44 3.01
N ASN A 16 9.18 -16.20 2.73
CA ASN A 16 10.09 -16.76 3.74
C ASN A 16 11.29 -15.84 4.02
N GLN A 17 11.50 -14.81 3.21
CA GLN A 17 12.53 -13.81 3.43
C GLN A 17 12.14 -12.84 4.53
N THR A 18 13.15 -12.36 5.27
CA THR A 18 12.95 -11.41 6.36
C THR A 18 12.65 -10.02 5.81
N LEU A 19 11.84 -9.23 6.51
CA LEU A 19 11.51 -7.86 6.11
C LEU A 19 12.75 -7.03 5.76
N ASN A 20 13.81 -7.10 6.58
CA ASN A 20 15.06 -6.38 6.34
C ASN A 20 15.78 -6.86 5.08
N SER A 21 15.80 -8.16 4.81
CA SER A 21 16.46 -8.70 3.61
C SER A 21 15.76 -8.23 2.33
N VAL A 22 14.43 -8.21 2.32
CA VAL A 22 13.63 -7.74 1.20
C VAL A 22 13.75 -6.22 1.06
N TYR A 23 13.65 -5.48 2.16
CA TYR A 23 13.75 -4.01 2.20
C TYR A 23 15.10 -3.49 1.68
N ARG A 24 16.21 -4.16 2.01
CA ARG A 24 17.55 -3.77 1.50
C ARG A 24 17.68 -3.90 -0.01
N ARG A 25 17.01 -4.88 -0.62
CA ARG A 25 16.97 -5.00 -2.09
C ARG A 25 16.17 -3.86 -2.70
N LEU A 26 15.06 -3.50 -2.05
CA LEU A 26 14.20 -2.39 -2.43
C LEU A 26 14.93 -1.04 -2.35
N SER A 27 15.73 -0.84 -1.31
CA SER A 27 16.50 0.39 -1.05
C SER A 27 17.69 0.60 -1.98
N GLY A 28 18.11 -0.46 -2.70
CA GLY A 28 19.17 -0.39 -3.71
C GLY A 28 18.71 0.26 -5.02
N ASP A 29 17.41 0.22 -5.29
CA ASP A 29 16.77 0.93 -6.38
C ASP A 29 16.18 2.25 -5.81
N SER A 30 16.52 3.37 -6.47
CA SER A 30 16.17 4.76 -6.13
C SER A 30 14.95 4.94 -5.21
N PRO A 31 15.02 5.82 -4.17
CA PRO A 31 13.85 6.20 -3.38
C PRO A 31 12.67 6.50 -4.30
N SER A 32 11.61 5.72 -4.14
CA SER A 32 10.38 5.86 -4.91
C SER A 32 9.92 7.31 -4.82
N THR A 33 9.73 7.92 -5.98
CA THR A 33 9.53 9.36 -6.13
C THR A 33 8.14 9.79 -5.66
N ILE A 34 7.68 9.46 -4.45
CA ILE A 34 6.47 10.09 -3.91
C ILE A 34 6.67 10.77 -2.54
N PRO A 35 7.69 11.67 -2.40
CA PRO A 35 7.77 12.58 -1.26
C PRO A 35 6.47 13.34 -0.99
N PHE A 36 5.65 13.60 -2.01
CA PHE A 36 4.45 14.43 -1.87
C PHE A 36 3.30 13.74 -1.13
N LEU A 37 3.10 12.44 -1.38
CA LEU A 37 2.06 11.64 -0.73
C LEU A 37 2.44 11.37 0.73
N VAL A 38 3.71 11.01 0.95
CA VAL A 38 4.30 10.89 2.28
C VAL A 38 4.22 12.22 3.02
N TRP A 39 4.63 13.34 2.41
CA TRP A 39 4.49 14.68 2.99
C TRP A 39 3.03 15.01 3.34
N LEU A 40 2.07 14.66 2.49
CA LEU A 40 0.64 14.92 2.74
C LEU A 40 0.11 14.13 3.95
N LEU A 41 0.58 12.90 4.14
CA LEU A 41 0.17 12.03 5.24
C LEU A 41 0.98 12.27 6.52
N GLU A 42 2.28 12.57 6.44
CA GLU A 42 3.16 12.74 7.60
C GLU A 42 3.09 14.15 8.20
N ASN A 43 3.06 15.20 7.38
CA ASN A 43 3.30 16.55 7.85
C ASN A 43 2.07 17.12 8.60
N PRO A 44 2.18 17.51 9.89
CA PRO A 44 1.11 18.20 10.60
C PRO A 44 0.75 19.58 10.01
N ASP A 45 1.69 20.24 9.32
CA ASP A 45 1.49 21.51 8.60
C ASP A 45 1.02 21.31 7.15
N SER A 46 0.87 20.05 6.70
CA SER A 46 0.06 19.74 5.52
C SER A 46 -1.31 20.39 5.73
N PRO A 47 -1.94 20.97 4.70
CA PRO A 47 -3.24 21.63 4.83
C PRO A 47 -4.34 20.72 5.40
N LEU A 48 -4.06 19.42 5.60
CA LEU A 48 -4.98 18.37 6.00
C LEU A 48 -4.33 17.44 7.04
N PRO A 49 -4.79 17.42 8.30
CA PRO A 49 -4.32 16.47 9.32
C PRO A 49 -4.97 15.10 9.08
N PHE A 50 -4.55 14.40 8.03
CA PHE A 50 -5.17 13.13 7.65
C PHE A 50 -4.88 12.04 8.70
N ALA A 51 -5.94 11.29 9.03
CA ALA A 51 -5.79 9.94 9.57
C ALA A 51 -5.13 9.04 8.51
N GLY A 52 -4.27 8.12 8.93
CA GLY A 52 -3.42 7.32 8.04
C GLY A 52 -2.00 7.86 7.88
N LYS A 53 -1.53 8.74 8.78
CA LYS A 53 -0.13 9.22 8.79
C LYS A 53 0.84 8.05 8.80
N ILE A 54 1.81 8.06 7.88
CA ILE A 54 2.80 6.99 7.79
C ILE A 54 4.14 7.51 7.28
N ASP A 55 5.14 7.32 8.13
CA ASP A 55 6.47 6.83 7.77
C ASP A 55 6.86 6.51 6.31
N LEU A 56 7.87 7.14 5.68
CA LEU A 56 8.43 6.60 4.42
C LEU A 56 8.89 5.13 4.58
N TYR A 57 9.59 4.81 5.68
CA TYR A 57 10.05 3.44 5.95
C TYR A 57 8.87 2.49 6.16
N LYS A 58 7.89 2.89 6.97
CA LYS A 58 6.68 2.09 7.22
C LYS A 58 5.84 1.92 5.95
N HIS A 59 5.76 2.94 5.11
CA HIS A 59 5.06 2.92 3.83
C HIS A 59 5.68 1.90 2.87
N ASP A 60 7.00 1.92 2.74
CA ASP A 60 7.72 0.93 1.93
C ASP A 60 7.57 -0.49 2.52
N CYS A 61 7.53 -0.62 3.84
CA CYS A 61 7.21 -1.90 4.47
C CYS A 61 5.77 -2.36 4.15
N LEU A 62 4.80 -1.45 4.06
CA LEU A 62 3.44 -1.79 3.64
C LEU A 62 3.39 -2.28 2.20
N HIS A 63 4.15 -1.70 1.28
CA HIS A 63 4.28 -2.21 -0.10
C HIS A 63 4.71 -3.68 -0.11
N LEU A 64 5.72 -4.03 0.68
CA LEU A 64 6.19 -5.40 0.83
C LEU A 64 5.14 -6.33 1.44
N ILE A 65 4.52 -5.89 2.54
CA ILE A 65 3.52 -6.69 3.26
C ILE A 65 2.25 -6.85 2.42
N LEU A 66 1.90 -5.91 1.56
CA LEU A 66 0.70 -5.97 0.71
C LEU A 66 0.96 -6.58 -0.67
N GLU A 67 2.22 -6.93 -0.97
CA GLU A 67 2.63 -7.46 -2.26
C GLU A 67 2.31 -6.48 -3.41
N LYS A 68 2.69 -5.22 -3.18
CA LYS A 68 2.42 -4.08 -4.05
C LYS A 68 3.71 -3.43 -4.54
N SER A 69 3.68 -2.97 -5.79
CA SER A 69 4.76 -2.22 -6.43
C SER A 69 4.60 -0.71 -6.24
N PHE A 70 5.55 0.07 -6.75
CA PHE A 70 5.48 1.54 -6.76
C PHE A 70 4.73 2.13 -7.96
N SER A 71 3.91 1.34 -8.65
CA SER A 71 3.04 1.84 -9.71
C SER A 71 1.90 2.69 -9.13
N LEU A 72 1.34 3.63 -9.90
CA LEU A 72 0.23 4.47 -9.39
C LEU A 72 -1.01 3.67 -8.99
N ASP A 73 -1.27 2.54 -9.66
CA ASP A 73 -2.34 1.61 -9.31
C ASP A 73 -2.10 1.02 -7.92
N ASP A 74 -0.91 0.48 -7.68
CA ASP A 74 -0.56 -0.14 -6.40
C ASP A 74 -0.42 0.88 -5.27
N GLU A 75 0.09 2.09 -5.55
CA GLU A 75 0.12 3.21 -4.61
C GLU A 75 -1.28 3.63 -4.18
N ALA A 76 -2.22 3.73 -5.14
CA ALA A 76 -3.62 4.01 -4.82
C ALA A 76 -4.18 2.96 -3.85
N PHE A 77 -3.84 1.68 -4.05
CA PHE A 77 -4.23 0.60 -3.16
C PHE A 77 -3.61 0.75 -1.76
N VAL A 78 -2.29 0.99 -1.66
CA VAL A 78 -1.57 1.09 -0.38
C VAL A 78 -2.08 2.30 0.43
N VAL A 79 -2.32 3.43 -0.20
CA VAL A 79 -2.89 4.61 0.47
C VAL A 79 -4.32 4.33 0.93
N GLY A 80 -5.14 3.75 0.05
CA GLY A 80 -6.49 3.32 0.38
C GLY A 80 -6.48 2.39 1.60
N PHE A 81 -5.62 1.36 1.58
CA PHE A 81 -5.44 0.43 2.70
C PHE A 81 -5.05 1.14 3.99
N THR A 82 -4.08 2.05 3.92
CA THR A 82 -3.59 2.80 5.07
C THR A 82 -4.71 3.63 5.70
N MET A 83 -5.44 4.39 4.89
CA MET A 83 -6.58 5.17 5.34
C MET A 83 -7.71 4.26 5.86
N GLY A 84 -8.00 3.14 5.20
CA GLY A 84 -9.02 2.20 5.65
C GLY A 84 -8.66 1.45 6.92
N ASN A 85 -7.37 1.26 7.20
CA ASN A 85 -6.92 0.57 8.40
C ASN A 85 -6.80 1.48 9.62
N ASP A 86 -6.59 2.79 9.42
CA ASP A 86 -6.56 3.75 10.52
C ASP A 86 -7.97 4.00 11.07
N SER A 87 -8.13 3.74 12.37
CA SER A 87 -9.39 3.92 13.10
C SER A 87 -9.87 5.37 13.18
N GLN A 88 -8.97 6.34 12.98
CA GLN A 88 -9.29 7.77 12.99
C GLN A 88 -9.78 8.27 11.63
N THR A 89 -9.74 7.43 10.59
CA THR A 89 -10.20 7.80 9.25
C THR A 89 -11.72 7.84 9.19
N ASN A 90 -12.26 9.03 8.93
CA ASN A 90 -13.67 9.26 8.67
C ASN A 90 -13.93 9.49 7.16
N TRP A 91 -15.21 9.59 6.80
CA TRP A 91 -15.61 9.75 5.40
C TRP A 91 -15.16 11.09 4.78
N LEU A 92 -15.05 12.16 5.58
CA LEU A 92 -14.57 13.46 5.12
C LEU A 92 -13.13 13.38 4.65
N HIS A 93 -12.26 12.67 5.39
CA HIS A 93 -10.89 12.40 4.98
C HIS A 93 -10.84 11.71 3.62
N ILE A 94 -11.72 10.73 3.38
CA ILE A 94 -11.77 10.00 2.11
C ILE A 94 -12.18 10.92 0.96
N VAL A 95 -13.28 11.66 1.10
CA VAL A 95 -13.77 12.58 0.05
C VAL A 95 -12.71 13.60 -0.32
N LEU A 96 -12.07 14.17 0.70
CA LEU A 96 -11.05 15.18 0.55
C LEU A 96 -9.78 14.63 -0.09
N PHE A 97 -9.31 13.45 0.33
CA PHE A 97 -8.18 12.78 -0.31
C PHE A 97 -8.45 12.53 -1.79
N LYS A 98 -9.63 12.00 -2.14
CA LYS A 98 -10.02 11.76 -3.55
C LYS A 98 -10.04 13.06 -4.36
N PHE A 99 -10.50 14.16 -3.77
CA PHE A 99 -10.49 15.47 -4.44
C PHE A 99 -9.05 15.96 -4.70
N VAL A 100 -8.21 15.96 -3.66
CA VAL A 100 -6.82 16.45 -3.74
C VAL A 100 -5.99 15.59 -4.69
N SER A 101 -6.06 14.26 -4.56
CA SER A 101 -5.31 13.32 -5.40
C SER A 101 -5.68 13.41 -6.88
N ARG A 102 -6.92 13.79 -7.19
CA ARG A 102 -7.40 13.95 -8.58
C ARG A 102 -7.17 15.34 -9.16
N LYS A 103 -7.15 16.40 -8.35
CA LYS A 103 -7.13 17.79 -8.85
C LYS A 103 -5.83 18.53 -8.57
N LEU A 104 -5.24 18.32 -7.40
CA LEU A 104 -4.12 19.12 -6.92
C LEU A 104 -2.77 18.42 -7.06
N TYR A 105 -2.77 17.08 -7.19
CA TYR A 105 -1.52 16.34 -7.37
C TYR A 105 -0.83 16.73 -8.69
N PRO A 106 0.52 16.76 -8.69
CA PRO A 106 1.29 16.89 -9.92
C PRO A 106 0.87 15.84 -10.94
N GLN A 107 0.91 16.18 -12.24
CA GLN A 107 0.37 15.32 -13.30
C GLN A 107 0.89 13.87 -13.24
N LYS A 108 2.17 13.69 -12.89
CA LYS A 108 2.81 12.37 -12.76
C LYS A 108 2.30 11.51 -11.59
N PHE A 109 1.61 12.08 -10.60
CA PHE A 109 1.04 11.36 -9.46
C PHE A 109 -0.48 11.44 -9.38
N ARG A 110 -1.11 12.16 -10.32
CA ARG A 110 -2.51 12.48 -10.25
C ARG A 110 -3.37 11.24 -10.45
N PHE A 111 -4.30 11.01 -9.53
CA PHE A 111 -5.22 9.88 -9.60
C PHE A 111 -6.30 10.14 -10.65
N ASN A 112 -6.53 9.14 -11.51
CA ASN A 112 -7.66 9.09 -12.45
C ASN A 112 -8.82 8.28 -11.83
N SER A 113 -9.92 8.09 -12.56
CA SER A 113 -11.07 7.32 -12.05
C SER A 113 -10.70 5.88 -11.66
N GLN A 114 -9.83 5.22 -12.43
CA GLN A 114 -9.38 3.86 -12.14
C GLN A 114 -8.56 3.80 -10.84
N HIS A 115 -7.62 4.73 -10.65
CA HIS A 115 -6.86 4.83 -9.41
C HIS A 115 -7.78 5.04 -8.20
N LEU A 116 -8.87 5.83 -8.33
CA LEU A 116 -9.84 5.98 -7.25
C LEU A 116 -10.63 4.70 -6.95
N THR A 117 -10.96 3.89 -7.96
CA THR A 117 -11.57 2.56 -7.75
C THR A 117 -10.61 1.62 -7.02
N ILE A 118 -9.33 1.63 -7.40
CA ILE A 118 -8.30 0.82 -6.76
C ILE A 118 -8.07 1.27 -5.31
N PHE A 119 -8.06 2.58 -5.08
CA PHE A 119 -8.05 3.16 -3.74
C PHE A 119 -9.21 2.64 -2.89
N ASP A 120 -10.43 2.57 -3.45
CA ASP A 120 -11.60 2.04 -2.73
C ASP A 120 -11.45 0.56 -2.37
N LEU A 121 -10.86 -0.25 -3.25
CA LEU A 121 -10.52 -1.65 -2.93
C LEU A 121 -9.53 -1.73 -1.76
N GLY A 122 -8.48 -0.91 -1.79
CA GLY A 122 -7.52 -0.79 -0.69
C GLY A 122 -8.21 -0.41 0.61
N TYR A 123 -9.03 0.63 0.57
CA TYR A 123 -9.78 1.14 1.73
C TYR A 123 -10.69 0.07 2.34
N LEU A 124 -11.49 -0.62 1.52
CA LEU A 124 -12.37 -1.68 1.98
C LEU A 124 -11.59 -2.85 2.58
N TYR A 125 -10.47 -3.24 1.97
CA TYR A 125 -9.61 -4.28 2.52
C TYR A 125 -8.99 -3.87 3.86
N GLY A 126 -8.44 -2.66 3.96
CA GLY A 126 -7.90 -2.10 5.22
C GLY A 126 -8.94 -2.03 6.33
N ARG A 127 -10.20 -1.71 5.99
CA ARG A 127 -11.35 -1.76 6.91
C ARG A 127 -11.68 -3.16 7.38
N LYS A 128 -11.49 -4.19 6.55
CA LYS A 128 -11.71 -5.61 6.91
C LYS A 128 -10.63 -6.18 7.83
N VAL A 129 -9.37 -5.77 7.67
CA VAL A 129 -8.25 -6.28 8.49
C VAL A 129 -8.49 -5.98 9.98
N LYS A 130 -8.36 -6.99 10.84
CA LYS A 130 -8.70 -6.88 12.27
C LYS A 130 -7.72 -5.98 13.04
N THR A 131 -6.43 -6.13 12.78
CA THR A 131 -5.39 -5.28 13.37
C THR A 131 -5.51 -3.88 12.78
N LYS A 132 -5.76 -2.88 13.64
CA LYS A 132 -5.97 -1.49 13.22
C LYS A 132 -4.75 -0.63 13.48
N ASN A 133 -4.70 0.51 12.80
CA ASN A 133 -3.62 1.49 12.92
C ASN A 133 -2.24 0.90 12.59
N ILE A 134 -2.16 0.04 11.57
CA ILE A 134 -0.90 -0.59 11.12
C ILE A 134 0.14 0.47 10.74
N ASN A 135 -0.30 1.65 10.29
CA ASN A 135 0.55 2.81 10.04
C ASN A 135 1.33 3.31 11.27
N LYS A 136 0.93 2.92 12.48
CA LYS A 136 1.58 3.29 13.75
C LYS A 136 2.47 2.19 14.31
N ILE A 137 2.48 1.00 13.69
CA ILE A 137 3.31 -0.13 14.14
C ILE A 137 4.78 0.20 13.88
N ASP A 138 5.62 -0.14 14.85
CA ASP A 138 7.06 -0.10 14.67
C ASP A 138 7.53 -1.33 13.89
N PHE A 139 7.69 -1.17 12.57
CA PHE A 139 8.22 -2.22 11.71
C PHE A 139 9.70 -2.56 11.97
N GLN A 140 10.43 -1.73 12.72
CA GLN A 140 11.81 -2.06 13.11
C GLN A 140 11.84 -3.33 13.98
N ALA A 141 10.84 -3.51 14.86
CA ALA A 141 10.68 -4.71 15.67
C ALA A 141 10.40 -5.98 14.84
N TYR A 142 10.01 -5.85 13.56
CA TYR A 142 9.68 -6.95 12.66
C TYR A 142 10.79 -7.25 11.63
N GLN A 143 11.91 -6.52 11.66
CA GLN A 143 12.98 -6.62 10.64
C GLN A 143 13.48 -8.04 10.36
N ASN A 144 13.53 -8.89 11.40
CA ASN A 144 14.02 -10.27 11.32
C ASN A 144 12.91 -11.31 11.12
N LYS A 145 11.65 -10.88 11.10
CA LYS A 145 10.50 -11.76 10.82
C LYS A 145 10.28 -11.90 9.33
N SER A 146 9.80 -13.06 8.90
CA SER A 146 9.44 -13.25 7.51
C SER A 146 8.21 -12.43 7.13
N ILE A 147 8.06 -12.08 5.86
CA ILE A 147 6.87 -11.38 5.37
C ILE A 147 5.59 -12.17 5.69
N ALA A 148 5.63 -13.50 5.58
CA ALA A 148 4.50 -14.36 5.94
C ALA A 148 4.13 -14.28 7.42
N GLU A 149 5.12 -14.27 8.32
CA GLU A 149 4.90 -14.12 9.77
C GLU A 149 4.27 -12.76 10.09
N ILE A 150 4.76 -11.70 9.45
CA ILE A 150 4.23 -10.34 9.62
C ILE A 150 2.78 -10.29 9.17
N ARG A 151 2.46 -10.76 7.96
CA ARG A 151 1.08 -10.81 7.45
C ARG A 151 0.16 -11.57 8.41
N LYS A 152 0.59 -12.74 8.90
CA LYS A 152 -0.16 -13.54 9.87
C LYS A 152 -0.42 -12.75 11.17
N HIS A 153 0.59 -12.07 11.69
CA HIS A 153 0.46 -11.24 12.90
C HIS A 153 -0.49 -10.06 12.69
N LEU A 154 -0.48 -9.46 11.50
CA LEU A 154 -1.34 -8.32 11.16
C LEU A 154 -2.75 -8.74 10.72
N GLY A 155 -3.02 -10.04 10.55
CA GLY A 155 -4.28 -10.53 10.01
C GLY A 155 -4.51 -10.16 8.55
N ILE A 156 -3.43 -10.04 7.78
CA ILE A 156 -3.42 -9.79 6.34
C ILE A 156 -3.43 -11.14 5.63
N ASP A 157 -4.47 -11.37 4.84
CA ASP A 157 -4.68 -12.59 4.07
C ASP A 157 -4.08 -12.44 2.66
N ILE A 158 -3.08 -13.25 2.36
CA ILE A 158 -2.36 -13.25 1.09
C ILE A 158 -3.25 -13.65 -0.08
N TYR A 159 -4.17 -14.60 0.12
CA TYR A 159 -5.07 -15.03 -0.95
C TYR A 159 -6.07 -13.93 -1.30
N ALA A 160 -6.52 -13.17 -0.31
CA ALA A 160 -7.33 -11.99 -0.54
C ALA A 160 -6.58 -10.92 -1.34
N LEU A 161 -5.30 -10.68 -1.03
CA LEU A 161 -4.45 -9.74 -1.78
C LEU A 161 -4.26 -10.17 -3.24
N GLN A 162 -4.01 -11.46 -3.48
CA GLN A 162 -3.87 -12.03 -4.82
C GLN A 162 -5.16 -11.91 -5.63
N LEU A 163 -6.32 -12.19 -5.02
CA LEU A 163 -7.62 -12.04 -5.68
C LEU A 163 -7.91 -10.57 -6.04
N ILE A 164 -7.59 -9.65 -5.12
CA ILE A 164 -7.71 -8.21 -5.39
C ILE A 164 -6.77 -7.82 -6.53
N GLY A 165 -5.52 -8.28 -6.52
CA GLY A 165 -4.55 -8.03 -7.60
C GLY A 165 -5.03 -8.51 -8.97
N ALA A 166 -5.59 -9.72 -9.03
CA ALA A 166 -6.19 -10.25 -10.26
C ALA A 166 -7.39 -9.40 -10.71
N THR A 167 -8.22 -8.94 -9.77
CA THR A 167 -9.37 -8.07 -10.05
C THR A 167 -8.92 -6.70 -10.58
N GLN A 168 -7.90 -6.10 -9.96
CA GLN A 168 -7.29 -4.85 -10.41
C GLN A 168 -6.82 -4.97 -11.87
N HIS A 169 -6.06 -6.02 -12.18
CA HIS A 169 -5.55 -6.29 -13.54
C HIS A 169 -6.66 -6.49 -14.59
N LEU A 170 -7.79 -7.06 -14.19
CA LEU A 170 -8.94 -7.16 -15.09
C LEU A 170 -9.62 -5.80 -15.32
N LEU A 171 -9.79 -5.02 -14.25
CA LEU A 171 -10.36 -3.67 -14.34
C LEU A 171 -9.51 -2.75 -15.22
N THR A 172 -8.18 -2.81 -15.09
CA THR A 172 -7.28 -1.99 -15.90
C THR A 172 -7.36 -2.34 -17.39
N LYS A 173 -7.52 -3.62 -17.75
CA LYS A 173 -7.63 -4.08 -19.13
C LYS A 173 -8.97 -3.81 -19.81
N VAL A 174 -10.06 -3.77 -19.05
CA VAL A 174 -11.41 -3.53 -19.60
C VAL A 174 -11.69 -2.03 -19.77
N CYS A 175 -11.04 -1.20 -18.95
CA CYS A 175 -11.23 0.26 -18.97
C CYS A 175 -10.16 1.02 -19.77
N SER A 176 -9.13 0.33 -20.28
CA SER A 176 -8.11 0.85 -21.22
C SER A 176 -8.56 0.72 -22.67
#